data_AF-A0A850AG07-F1
#
_entry.id   AF-A0A850AG07-F1
#
_cell.length_a   1.000
_cell.length_b   1.000
_cell.length_c   1.000
_cell.angle_alpha   90.00
_cell.angle_beta   90.00
_cell.angle_gamma   90.00
#
_symmetry.space_group_name_H-M   'P 1'
#
loop_
_entity.id
_entity.type
_entity.pdbx_description
1 polymer ?
#
loop_
_entity_poly.entity_id
_entity_poly.type
_entity_poly.pdbx_seq_one_letter_code
_entity_poly.pdbx_strand_id
1 'polypeptide(L)'
;MTDGKIIHGFSDRLAIDQEVQALAHAANVLEMEQRAQSLATKGKAVLPALLRRLDTDDPTLRGGLALLAQRLDRDLIVPALYNVAADSRRPPAARLTAVMLLERYLHENIDPALSPYLPQAADVARQSAEQALHIAQTQPLVLIEYAEQLRQEPPDVIDSVIDIIAGLADPARADLLLAIAALGDLRLLARILPLLGAIRHPFALAALHTLIHLADPHSRPAILRQIRKLRLAGVPPAPPPLLRSLWTPTSAQGQSLLWFIHRQPQDTQAGLLICILHDQLGIVQADAQPAINLDTLPFPAAPGHLHHLRLSDSSQILHLIELHPAQGLELLAAAIGQMQAAEQPAPGELILFGRWLWQSDDPARDPAAAWPDLPPPAAEGAFSKLLQHPAFASWAWDLPDIALLLRQHDPATALIAASPAHRQPQDTQAGL
;
A
#
# COMPACT_ATOMS: atom_id res chain seq x y z
N MET A 1 -54.22 3.18 -38.41
CA MET A 1 -53.07 3.84 -39.07
C MET A 1 -51.83 3.49 -38.29
N THR A 2 -51.08 2.55 -38.86
CA THR A 2 -49.76 2.08 -38.43
C THR A 2 -48.69 3.12 -38.80
N ASP A 3 -47.80 3.43 -37.86
CA ASP A 3 -46.41 3.85 -38.08
C ASP A 3 -45.70 3.71 -36.73
N GLY A 4 -44.63 2.94 -36.53
CA GLY A 4 -43.59 2.54 -37.46
C GLY A 4 -42.25 3.14 -37.05
N LYS A 5 -41.73 2.81 -35.86
CA LYS A 5 -40.33 3.06 -35.49
C LYS A 5 -39.74 1.88 -34.72
N ILE A 6 -39.44 0.83 -35.49
CA ILE A 6 -38.47 -0.20 -35.13
C ILE A 6 -37.09 0.47 -35.15
N ILE A 7 -36.53 0.78 -33.98
CA ILE A 7 -35.11 1.15 -33.83
C ILE A 7 -34.36 -0.16 -33.54
N HIS A 8 -34.06 -0.95 -34.58
CA HIS A 8 -33.32 -2.21 -34.40
C HIS A 8 -32.29 -2.38 -35.51
N GLY A 9 -31.01 -2.32 -35.14
CA GLY A 9 -29.97 -2.91 -35.98
C GLY A 9 -28.59 -2.39 -35.67
N PHE A 10 -27.88 -3.02 -34.73
CA PHE A 10 -26.45 -2.84 -34.50
C PHE A 10 -25.97 -1.52 -33.88
N SER A 11 -26.27 -0.34 -34.44
CA SER A 11 -25.72 0.95 -33.96
C SER A 11 -26.13 1.26 -32.52
N ASP A 12 -27.41 1.09 -32.18
CA ASP A 12 -27.90 1.33 -30.81
C ASP A 12 -27.37 0.28 -29.83
N ARG A 13 -27.15 -0.95 -30.29
CA ARG A 13 -26.54 -2.01 -29.46
C ARG A 13 -25.08 -1.70 -29.15
N LEU A 14 -24.34 -1.21 -30.14
CA LEU A 14 -22.95 -0.78 -29.96
C LEU A 14 -22.87 0.43 -29.02
N ALA A 15 -23.78 1.40 -29.18
CA ALA A 15 -23.86 2.56 -28.28
C ALA A 15 -24.15 2.14 -26.84
N ILE A 16 -25.10 1.21 -26.63
CA ILE A 16 -25.38 0.65 -25.30
C ILE A 16 -24.17 -0.10 -24.75
N ASP A 17 -23.49 -0.92 -25.55
CA ASP A 17 -22.28 -1.64 -25.12
C ASP A 17 -21.16 -0.68 -24.71
N GLN A 18 -20.99 0.43 -25.44
CA GLN A 18 -20.01 1.47 -25.12
C GLN A 18 -20.37 2.23 -23.84
N GLU A 19 -21.64 2.57 -23.64
CA GLU A 19 -22.07 3.24 -22.42
C GLU A 19 -21.95 2.34 -21.19
N VAL A 20 -22.24 1.04 -21.31
CA VAL A 20 -21.98 0.07 -20.22
C VAL A 20 -20.48 0.00 -19.94
N GLN A 21 -19.63 -0.04 -20.97
CA GLN A 21 -18.17 0.00 -20.80
C GLN A 21 -17.69 1.30 -20.14
N ALA A 22 -18.37 2.43 -20.40
CA ALA A 22 -18.02 3.71 -19.83
C ALA A 22 -18.24 3.77 -18.31
N LEU A 23 -18.99 2.84 -17.70
CA LEU A 23 -19.07 2.72 -16.24
C LEU A 23 -17.70 2.48 -15.59
N ALA A 24 -16.77 1.82 -16.30
CA ALA A 24 -15.38 1.62 -15.86
C ALA A 24 -14.60 2.92 -15.65
N HIS A 25 -15.02 4.03 -16.28
CA HIS A 25 -14.30 5.29 -16.31
C HIS A 25 -15.02 6.38 -15.50
N ALA A 26 -15.87 6.01 -14.53
CA ALA A 26 -16.50 6.97 -13.63
C ALA A 26 -15.44 7.53 -12.66
N ALA A 27 -15.39 8.86 -12.49
CA ALA A 27 -14.42 9.52 -11.63
C ALA A 27 -14.76 9.38 -10.14
N ASN A 28 -16.03 9.12 -9.81
CA ASN A 28 -16.50 8.91 -8.45
C ASN A 28 -17.80 8.09 -8.41
N VAL A 29 -18.23 7.70 -7.20
CA VAL A 29 -19.42 6.88 -6.95
C VAL A 29 -20.71 7.56 -7.44
N LEU A 30 -20.85 8.86 -7.21
CA LEU A 30 -22.05 9.62 -7.60
C LEU A 30 -22.24 9.61 -9.13
N GLU A 31 -21.16 9.80 -9.88
CA GLU A 31 -21.18 9.72 -11.34
C GLU A 31 -21.54 8.31 -11.81
N MET A 32 -20.99 7.28 -11.18
CA MET A 32 -21.30 5.88 -11.50
C MET A 32 -22.79 5.57 -11.30
N GLU A 33 -23.38 6.02 -10.19
CA GLU A 33 -24.82 5.87 -9.90
C GLU A 33 -25.69 6.57 -10.94
N GLN A 34 -25.34 7.80 -11.32
CA GLN A 34 -26.08 8.55 -12.34
C GLN A 34 -26.03 7.86 -13.71
N ARG A 35 -24.85 7.38 -14.11
CA ARG A 35 -24.68 6.63 -15.37
C ARG A 35 -25.48 5.32 -15.35
N ALA A 36 -25.42 4.57 -14.25
CA ALA A 36 -26.20 3.34 -14.08
C ALA A 36 -27.71 3.60 -14.13
N GLN A 37 -28.19 4.67 -13.50
CA GLN A 37 -29.60 5.06 -13.56
C GLN A 37 -30.04 5.42 -14.98
N SER A 38 -29.22 6.17 -15.72
CA SER A 38 -29.50 6.52 -17.12
C SER A 38 -29.60 5.26 -17.99
N LEU A 39 -28.64 4.34 -17.85
CA LEU A 39 -28.64 3.06 -18.55
C LEU A 39 -29.87 2.20 -18.23
N ALA A 40 -30.32 2.19 -16.97
CA ALA A 40 -31.49 1.44 -16.55
C ALA A 40 -32.79 1.91 -17.23
N THR A 41 -32.90 3.19 -17.61
CA THR A 41 -34.07 3.69 -18.36
C THR A 41 -34.24 3.04 -19.73
N LYS A 42 -33.18 2.44 -20.28
CA LYS A 42 -33.22 1.67 -21.54
C LYS A 42 -33.84 0.28 -21.38
N GLY A 43 -34.15 -0.12 -20.13
CA GLY A 43 -34.88 -1.35 -19.81
C GLY A 43 -34.23 -2.61 -20.40
N LYS A 44 -35.04 -3.46 -21.05
CA LYS A 44 -34.60 -4.75 -21.61
C LYS A 44 -33.45 -4.62 -22.63
N ALA A 45 -33.27 -3.46 -23.28
CA ALA A 45 -32.24 -3.27 -24.29
C ALA A 45 -30.81 -3.31 -23.73
N VAL A 46 -30.61 -2.98 -22.44
CA VAL A 46 -29.28 -2.99 -21.79
C VAL A 46 -28.85 -4.37 -21.32
N LEU A 47 -29.81 -5.29 -21.12
CA LEU A 47 -29.56 -6.60 -20.53
C LEU A 47 -28.47 -7.39 -21.28
N PRO A 48 -28.46 -7.50 -22.63
CA PRO A 48 -27.40 -8.22 -23.33
C PRO A 48 -26.01 -7.60 -23.14
N ALA A 49 -25.92 -6.29 -22.99
CA ALA A 49 -24.66 -5.57 -22.77
C ALA A 49 -24.11 -5.84 -21.37
N LEU A 50 -24.98 -5.81 -20.35
CA LEU A 50 -24.63 -6.20 -18.98
C LEU A 50 -24.14 -7.66 -18.94
N LEU A 51 -24.90 -8.60 -19.49
CA LEU A 51 -24.57 -10.03 -19.42
C LEU A 51 -23.26 -10.38 -20.16
N ARG A 52 -22.89 -9.61 -21.19
CA ARG A 52 -21.61 -9.76 -21.92
C ARG A 52 -20.39 -9.28 -21.12
N ARG A 53 -20.59 -8.53 -20.04
CA ARG A 53 -19.51 -7.92 -19.25
C ARG A 53 -19.38 -8.52 -17.85
N LEU A 54 -20.12 -9.59 -17.55
CA LEU A 54 -20.05 -10.26 -16.24
C LEU A 54 -18.68 -10.91 -15.98
N ASP A 55 -17.91 -11.22 -17.00
CA ASP A 55 -16.53 -11.74 -16.92
C ASP A 55 -15.46 -10.64 -16.85
N THR A 56 -15.83 -9.39 -16.55
CA THR A 56 -14.86 -8.29 -16.40
C THR A 56 -13.91 -8.48 -15.22
N ASP A 57 -12.62 -8.24 -15.48
CA ASP A 57 -11.57 -8.17 -14.44
C ASP A 57 -11.51 -6.78 -13.76
N ASP A 58 -12.12 -5.77 -14.38
CA ASP A 58 -12.18 -4.40 -13.86
C ASP A 58 -13.17 -4.29 -12.67
N PRO A 59 -12.68 -3.97 -11.45
CA PRO A 59 -13.52 -3.87 -10.26
C PRO A 59 -14.48 -2.66 -10.31
N THR A 60 -14.06 -1.56 -10.95
CA THR A 60 -14.88 -0.35 -11.15
C THR A 60 -16.05 -0.67 -12.07
N LEU A 61 -15.78 -1.36 -13.19
CA LEU A 61 -16.85 -1.81 -14.08
C LEU A 61 -17.79 -2.77 -13.36
N ARG A 62 -17.26 -3.73 -12.58
CA ARG A 62 -18.07 -4.69 -11.80
C ARG A 62 -19.00 -3.98 -10.81
N GLY A 63 -18.51 -2.97 -10.11
CA GLY A 63 -19.33 -2.11 -9.24
C GLY A 63 -20.42 -1.37 -10.01
N GLY A 64 -20.10 -0.82 -11.19
CA GLY A 64 -21.07 -0.18 -12.07
C GLY A 64 -22.15 -1.12 -12.59
N LEU A 65 -21.79 -2.36 -12.98
CA LEU A 65 -22.75 -3.40 -13.38
C LEU A 65 -23.70 -3.76 -12.24
N ALA A 66 -23.21 -3.72 -11.00
CA ALA A 66 -24.02 -4.00 -9.82
C ALA A 66 -25.06 -2.90 -9.56
N LEU A 67 -24.65 -1.64 -9.64
CA LEU A 67 -25.58 -0.50 -9.56
C LEU A 67 -26.61 -0.55 -10.70
N LEU A 68 -26.19 -0.89 -11.91
CA LEU A 68 -27.10 -1.06 -13.05
C LEU A 68 -28.11 -2.19 -12.80
N ALA A 69 -27.67 -3.34 -12.30
CA ALA A 69 -28.54 -4.47 -11.98
C ALA A 69 -29.61 -4.10 -10.95
N GLN A 70 -29.27 -3.34 -9.91
CA GLN A 70 -30.21 -2.88 -8.88
C GLN A 70 -31.32 -1.95 -9.42
N ARG A 71 -31.05 -1.23 -10.51
CA ARG A 71 -31.99 -0.28 -11.11
C ARG A 71 -32.84 -0.88 -12.24
N LEU A 72 -32.49 -2.08 -12.70
CA LEU A 72 -33.27 -2.79 -13.71
C LEU A 72 -34.50 -3.46 -13.10
N ASP A 73 -35.51 -3.69 -13.95
CA ASP A 73 -36.69 -4.45 -13.59
C ASP A 73 -36.29 -5.86 -13.10
N ARG A 74 -36.68 -6.18 -11.86
CA ARG A 74 -36.38 -7.44 -11.18
C ARG A 74 -36.88 -8.64 -11.99
N ASP A 75 -38.05 -8.52 -12.62
CA ASP A 75 -38.66 -9.59 -13.42
C ASP A 75 -37.84 -9.92 -14.69
N LEU A 76 -36.96 -9.00 -15.11
CA LEU A 76 -36.06 -9.18 -16.24
C LEU A 76 -34.65 -9.63 -15.82
N ILE A 77 -34.05 -8.97 -14.83
CA ILE A 77 -32.64 -9.18 -14.48
C ILE A 77 -32.43 -10.47 -13.67
N VAL A 78 -33.32 -10.80 -12.74
CA VAL A 78 -33.16 -11.97 -11.87
C VAL A 78 -33.13 -13.27 -12.70
N PRO A 79 -34.12 -13.57 -13.56
CA PRO A 79 -34.08 -14.79 -14.37
C PRO A 79 -32.88 -14.84 -15.32
N ALA A 80 -32.44 -13.68 -15.83
CA ALA A 80 -31.31 -13.59 -16.73
C ALA A 80 -29.97 -13.92 -16.04
N LEU A 81 -29.77 -13.44 -14.81
CA LEU A 81 -28.59 -13.76 -14.00
C LEU A 81 -28.60 -15.23 -13.54
N TYR A 82 -29.76 -15.77 -13.16
CA TYR A 82 -29.92 -17.19 -12.86
C TYR A 82 -29.50 -18.07 -14.05
N ASN A 83 -29.93 -17.71 -15.26
CA ASN A 83 -29.53 -18.41 -16.48
C ASN A 83 -28.03 -18.35 -16.74
N VAL A 84 -27.37 -17.20 -16.47
CA VAL A 84 -25.91 -17.12 -16.59
C VAL A 84 -25.22 -17.97 -15.53
N ALA A 85 -25.65 -17.91 -14.28
CA ALA A 85 -25.09 -18.70 -13.18
C ALA A 85 -25.18 -20.22 -13.45
N ALA A 86 -26.29 -20.68 -14.02
CA ALA A 86 -26.51 -22.09 -14.36
C ALA A 86 -25.81 -22.57 -15.65
N ASP A 87 -25.46 -21.67 -16.58
CA ASP A 87 -24.89 -22.08 -17.87
C ASP A 87 -23.40 -22.41 -17.77
N SER A 88 -23.09 -23.71 -17.68
CA SER A 88 -21.71 -24.23 -17.62
C SER A 88 -20.81 -23.86 -18.80
N ARG A 89 -21.37 -23.36 -19.91
CA ARG A 89 -20.61 -22.88 -21.07
C ARG A 89 -20.12 -21.44 -20.89
N ARG A 90 -20.63 -20.72 -19.88
CA ARG A 90 -20.16 -19.37 -19.54
C ARG A 90 -18.85 -19.43 -18.76
N PRO A 91 -17.98 -18.42 -18.91
CA PRO A 91 -16.77 -18.32 -18.11
C PRO A 91 -17.06 -18.39 -16.60
N PRO A 92 -16.22 -19.06 -15.79
CA PRO A 92 -16.38 -19.12 -14.33
C PRO A 92 -16.59 -17.75 -13.68
N ALA A 93 -15.81 -16.74 -14.11
CA ALA A 93 -15.93 -15.36 -13.65
C ALA A 93 -17.33 -14.77 -13.91
N ALA A 94 -17.89 -14.96 -15.11
CA ALA A 94 -19.25 -14.49 -15.43
C ALA A 94 -20.32 -15.14 -14.54
N ARG A 95 -20.20 -16.45 -14.28
CA ARG A 95 -21.14 -17.19 -13.42
C ARG A 95 -21.07 -16.71 -11.98
N LEU A 96 -19.86 -16.46 -11.47
CA LEU A 96 -19.64 -15.97 -10.12
C LEU A 96 -20.14 -14.53 -9.95
N THR A 97 -19.82 -13.64 -10.89
CA THR A 97 -20.35 -12.28 -10.89
C THR A 97 -21.88 -12.30 -10.92
N ALA A 98 -22.50 -13.19 -11.71
CA ALA A 98 -23.96 -13.32 -11.73
C ALA A 98 -24.54 -13.71 -10.36
N VAL A 99 -23.95 -14.68 -9.67
CA VAL A 99 -24.37 -15.09 -8.32
C VAL A 99 -24.12 -13.99 -7.28
N MET A 100 -22.96 -13.34 -7.32
CA MET A 100 -22.65 -12.19 -6.46
C MET A 100 -23.69 -11.07 -6.63
N LEU A 101 -24.09 -10.76 -7.87
CA LEU A 101 -25.13 -9.77 -8.14
C LEU A 101 -26.49 -10.21 -7.58
N LEU A 102 -26.87 -11.47 -7.76
CA LEU A 102 -28.10 -12.03 -7.20
C LEU A 102 -28.13 -11.95 -5.67
N GLU A 103 -27.10 -12.46 -4.97
CA GLU A 103 -27.05 -12.49 -3.50
C GLU A 103 -26.87 -11.11 -2.88
N ARG A 104 -25.80 -10.42 -3.28
CA ARG A 104 -25.32 -9.24 -2.54
C ARG A 104 -26.07 -7.98 -2.91
N TYR A 105 -26.45 -7.84 -4.18
CA TYR A 105 -27.03 -6.60 -4.70
C TYR A 105 -28.53 -6.69 -4.92
N LEU A 106 -29.03 -7.87 -5.31
CA LEU A 106 -30.45 -8.10 -5.50
C LEU A 106 -31.11 -8.80 -4.31
N HIS A 107 -30.36 -9.30 -3.32
CA HIS A 107 -30.89 -9.99 -2.14
C HIS A 107 -31.73 -11.24 -2.45
N GLU A 108 -31.37 -11.94 -3.53
CA GLU A 108 -31.97 -13.22 -3.88
C GLU A 108 -31.30 -14.36 -3.11
N ASN A 109 -32.11 -15.32 -2.66
CA ASN A 109 -31.60 -16.53 -2.03
C ASN A 109 -31.22 -17.54 -3.11
N ILE A 110 -29.95 -17.93 -3.19
CA ILE A 110 -29.44 -18.79 -4.26
C ILE A 110 -29.92 -20.21 -4.04
N ASP A 111 -30.54 -20.77 -5.08
CA ASP A 111 -30.94 -22.17 -5.12
C ASP A 111 -29.69 -23.07 -4.92
N PRO A 112 -29.68 -23.97 -3.91
CA PRO A 112 -28.61 -24.94 -3.72
C PRO A 112 -28.29 -25.76 -4.98
N ALA A 113 -29.24 -25.91 -5.91
CA ALA A 113 -29.03 -26.56 -7.21
C ALA A 113 -28.01 -25.84 -8.11
N LEU A 114 -27.70 -24.56 -7.86
CA LEU A 114 -26.64 -23.82 -8.56
C LEU A 114 -25.23 -24.15 -8.06
N SER A 115 -25.09 -24.72 -6.86
CA SER A 115 -23.80 -25.01 -6.21
C SER A 115 -22.83 -25.82 -7.09
N PRO A 116 -23.24 -26.86 -7.84
CA PRO A 116 -22.33 -27.61 -8.73
C PRO A 116 -21.81 -26.80 -9.92
N TYR A 117 -22.49 -25.71 -10.27
CA TYR A 117 -22.16 -24.87 -11.43
C TYR A 117 -21.34 -23.63 -11.04
N LEU A 118 -21.23 -23.35 -9.75
CA LEU A 118 -20.41 -22.25 -9.24
C LEU A 118 -18.93 -22.65 -9.22
N PRO A 119 -18.02 -21.67 -9.39
CA PRO A 119 -16.60 -21.93 -9.16
C PRO A 119 -16.42 -22.42 -7.72
N GLN A 120 -15.56 -23.42 -7.53
CA GLN A 120 -15.27 -23.88 -6.18
C GLN A 120 -14.64 -22.74 -5.40
N ALA A 121 -14.92 -22.63 -4.09
CA ALA A 121 -14.37 -21.58 -3.24
C ALA A 121 -12.83 -21.47 -3.37
N ALA A 122 -12.16 -22.59 -3.60
CA ALA A 122 -10.73 -22.63 -3.85
C ALA A 122 -10.30 -21.93 -5.16
N ASP A 123 -11.08 -22.03 -6.22
CA ASP A 123 -10.79 -21.35 -7.49
C ASP A 123 -11.00 -19.84 -7.36
N VAL A 124 -12.02 -19.42 -6.59
CA VAL A 124 -12.29 -18.01 -6.28
C VAL A 124 -11.15 -17.41 -5.47
N ALA A 125 -10.73 -18.10 -4.41
CA ALA A 125 -9.61 -17.68 -3.57
C ALA A 125 -8.30 -17.61 -4.38
N ARG A 126 -8.06 -18.57 -5.29
CA ARG A 126 -6.91 -18.56 -6.20
C ARG A 126 -6.93 -17.32 -7.09
N GLN A 127 -8.03 -17.10 -7.81
CA GLN A 127 -8.18 -15.95 -8.71
C GLN A 127 -8.04 -14.63 -7.96
N SER A 128 -8.61 -14.53 -6.76
CA SER A 128 -8.50 -13.34 -5.91
C SER A 128 -7.06 -13.07 -5.47
N ALA A 129 -6.32 -14.10 -5.04
CA ALA A 129 -4.92 -13.97 -4.66
C ALA A 129 -4.02 -13.60 -5.87
N GLU A 130 -4.25 -14.21 -7.05
CA GLU A 130 -3.54 -13.86 -8.28
C GLU A 130 -3.83 -12.42 -8.71
N GLN A 131 -5.08 -11.97 -8.60
CA GLN A 131 -5.46 -10.60 -8.89
C GLN A 131 -4.81 -9.60 -7.91
N ALA A 132 -4.78 -9.92 -6.61
CA ALA A 132 -4.10 -9.09 -5.62
C ALA A 132 -2.59 -8.96 -5.93
N LEU A 133 -1.92 -10.07 -6.29
CA LEU A 133 -0.52 -10.04 -6.70
C LEU A 133 -0.28 -9.22 -7.98
N HIS A 134 -1.21 -9.29 -8.94
CA HIS A 134 -1.12 -8.48 -10.15
C HIS A 134 -1.28 -6.97 -9.85
N ILE A 135 -2.28 -6.59 -9.06
CA ILE A 135 -2.52 -5.19 -8.66
C ILE A 135 -1.33 -4.67 -7.83
N ALA A 136 -0.74 -5.52 -6.97
CA ALA A 136 0.39 -5.15 -6.12
C ALA A 136 1.64 -4.67 -6.89
N GLN A 137 1.73 -4.95 -8.20
CA GLN A 137 2.81 -4.45 -9.05
C GLN A 137 2.78 -2.92 -9.18
N THR A 138 1.58 -2.31 -9.12
CA THR A 138 1.39 -0.86 -9.20
C THR A 138 0.91 -0.26 -7.88
N GLN A 139 0.18 -1.03 -7.07
CA GLN A 139 -0.38 -0.61 -5.79
C GLN A 139 -0.07 -1.65 -4.69
N PRO A 140 1.16 -1.67 -4.13
CA PRO A 140 1.58 -2.73 -3.21
C PRO A 140 0.66 -2.92 -2.00
N LEU A 141 0.07 -1.85 -1.47
CA LEU A 141 -0.78 -1.87 -0.28
C LEU A 141 -2.05 -2.72 -0.42
N VAL A 142 -2.46 -3.09 -1.63
CA VAL A 142 -3.56 -4.05 -1.84
C VAL A 142 -3.30 -5.39 -1.13
N LEU A 143 -2.02 -5.77 -0.93
CA LEU A 143 -1.67 -6.99 -0.19
C LEU A 143 -1.97 -6.88 1.30
N ILE A 144 -1.88 -5.67 1.87
CA ILE A 144 -2.27 -5.39 3.26
C ILE A 144 -3.79 -5.49 3.38
N GLU A 145 -4.52 -4.83 2.49
CA GLU A 145 -5.99 -4.90 2.45
C GLU A 145 -6.49 -6.35 2.32
N TYR A 146 -5.87 -7.13 1.44
CA TYR A 146 -6.17 -8.55 1.28
C TYR A 146 -5.92 -9.33 2.58
N ALA A 147 -4.78 -9.11 3.23
CA ALA A 147 -4.44 -9.80 4.48
C ALA A 147 -5.37 -9.41 5.65
N GLU A 148 -5.79 -8.15 5.72
CA GLU A 148 -6.76 -7.67 6.70
C GLU A 148 -8.16 -8.26 6.48
N GLN A 149 -8.61 -8.35 5.22
CA GLN A 149 -9.86 -9.02 4.87
C GLN A 149 -9.79 -10.50 5.24
N LEU A 150 -8.70 -11.19 4.90
CA LEU A 150 -8.53 -12.60 5.22
C LEU A 150 -8.57 -12.87 6.74
N ARG A 151 -8.05 -11.95 7.56
CA ARG A 151 -8.11 -12.05 9.04
C ARG A 151 -9.52 -12.03 9.61
N GLN A 152 -10.51 -11.53 8.87
CA GLN A 152 -11.91 -11.50 9.29
C GLN A 152 -12.63 -12.83 8.99
N GLU A 153 -12.01 -13.70 8.20
CA GLU A 153 -12.57 -15.00 7.84
C GLU A 153 -12.39 -16.07 8.94
N PRO A 154 -13.22 -17.12 8.93
CA PRO A 154 -13.04 -18.27 9.81
C PRO A 154 -11.67 -18.95 9.64
N PRO A 155 -11.10 -19.55 10.71
CA PRO A 155 -9.75 -20.11 10.66
C PRO A 155 -9.52 -21.21 9.63
N ASP A 156 -10.55 -22.01 9.32
CA ASP A 156 -10.55 -23.06 8.29
C ASP A 156 -10.54 -22.48 6.87
N VAL A 157 -11.20 -21.34 6.65
CA VAL A 157 -11.13 -20.58 5.40
C VAL A 157 -9.74 -19.98 5.23
N ILE A 158 -9.19 -19.36 6.28
CA ILE A 158 -7.82 -18.80 6.26
C ILE A 158 -6.81 -19.88 5.90
N ASP A 159 -6.89 -21.03 6.57
CA ASP A 159 -6.01 -22.18 6.33
C ASP A 159 -6.09 -22.65 4.86
N SER A 160 -7.31 -22.77 4.33
CA SER A 160 -7.55 -23.16 2.93
C SER A 160 -6.97 -22.14 1.94
N VAL A 161 -7.14 -20.84 2.19
CA VAL A 161 -6.59 -19.76 1.36
C VAL A 161 -5.06 -19.76 1.41
N ILE A 162 -4.44 -19.99 2.57
CA ILE A 162 -2.98 -20.09 2.69
C ILE A 162 -2.44 -21.26 1.85
N ASP A 163 -3.12 -22.40 1.83
CA ASP A 163 -2.71 -23.55 1.01
C ASP A 163 -2.81 -23.25 -0.49
N ILE A 164 -3.81 -22.48 -0.89
CA ILE A 164 -3.97 -22.01 -2.26
C ILE A 164 -2.85 -21.04 -2.63
N ILE A 165 -2.57 -20.04 -1.78
CA ILE A 165 -1.48 -19.08 -1.98
C ILE A 165 -0.15 -19.82 -2.08
N ALA A 166 0.11 -20.80 -1.22
CA ALA A 166 1.34 -21.60 -1.23
C ALA A 166 1.58 -22.31 -2.57
N GLY A 167 0.50 -22.74 -3.23
CA GLY A 167 0.50 -23.42 -4.52
C GLY A 167 0.64 -22.51 -5.75
N LEU A 168 0.55 -21.18 -5.59
CA LEU A 168 0.73 -20.24 -6.71
C LEU A 168 2.15 -20.34 -7.29
N ALA A 169 2.28 -20.17 -8.60
CA ALA A 169 3.60 -20.21 -9.25
C ALA A 169 4.43 -18.95 -8.99
N ASP A 170 3.77 -17.78 -8.92
CA ASP A 170 4.39 -16.47 -8.80
C ASP A 170 5.25 -16.35 -7.51
N PRO A 171 6.56 -16.10 -7.60
CA PRO A 171 7.41 -15.86 -6.43
C PRO A 171 6.99 -14.64 -5.60
N ALA A 172 6.29 -13.65 -6.18
CA ALA A 172 5.77 -12.48 -5.48
C ALA A 172 4.74 -12.84 -4.40
N ARG A 173 4.19 -14.06 -4.41
CA ARG A 173 3.40 -14.61 -3.30
C ARG A 173 4.09 -14.53 -1.93
N ALA A 174 5.43 -14.43 -1.92
CA ALA A 174 6.18 -14.19 -0.69
C ALA A 174 5.79 -12.88 0.01
N ASP A 175 5.47 -11.81 -0.73
CA ASP A 175 5.04 -10.53 -0.17
C ASP A 175 3.62 -10.64 0.41
N LEU A 176 2.74 -11.40 -0.23
CA LEU A 176 1.41 -11.68 0.32
C LEU A 176 1.49 -12.53 1.59
N LEU A 177 2.32 -13.58 1.59
CA LEU A 177 2.59 -14.38 2.77
C LEU A 177 3.23 -13.57 3.90
N LEU A 178 4.11 -12.62 3.57
CA LEU A 178 4.66 -11.64 4.51
C LEU A 178 3.56 -10.81 5.15
N ALA A 179 2.67 -10.21 4.35
CA ALA A 179 1.55 -9.41 4.85
C ALA A 179 0.65 -10.20 5.81
N ILE A 180 0.28 -11.42 5.43
CA ILE A 180 -0.55 -12.30 6.27
C ILE A 180 0.20 -12.70 7.56
N ALA A 181 1.49 -13.02 7.47
CA ALA A 181 2.29 -13.41 8.64
C ALA A 181 2.56 -12.26 9.61
N ALA A 182 2.76 -11.04 9.11
CA ALA A 182 3.05 -9.86 9.92
C ALA A 182 1.80 -9.33 10.63
N LEU A 183 0.63 -9.42 10.00
CA LEU A 183 -0.65 -9.02 10.58
C LEU A 183 -1.32 -10.13 11.40
N GLY A 184 -0.93 -11.38 11.17
CA GLY A 184 -1.50 -12.56 11.82
C GLY A 184 -0.99 -12.80 13.24
N ASP A 185 -1.58 -13.80 13.90
CA ASP A 185 -1.14 -14.26 15.21
C ASP A 185 0.06 -15.23 15.10
N LEU A 186 0.57 -15.69 16.25
CA LEU A 186 1.68 -16.65 16.30
C LEU A 186 1.37 -17.97 15.56
N ARG A 187 0.10 -18.38 15.49
CA ARG A 187 -0.31 -19.59 14.76
C ARG A 187 -0.13 -19.40 13.26
N LEU A 188 -0.62 -18.28 12.71
CA LEU A 188 -0.47 -17.95 11.30
C LEU A 188 0.99 -17.78 10.91
N LEU A 189 1.77 -17.07 11.73
CA LEU A 189 3.22 -16.95 11.54
C LEU A 189 3.89 -18.34 11.49
N ALA A 190 3.62 -19.21 12.47
CA ALA A 190 4.20 -20.55 12.52
C ALA A 190 3.83 -21.40 11.29
N ARG A 191 2.61 -21.24 10.75
CA ARG A 191 2.16 -21.91 9.51
C ARG A 191 2.87 -21.38 8.27
N ILE A 192 3.08 -20.07 8.18
CA ILE A 192 3.61 -19.40 6.98
C ILE A 192 5.14 -19.51 6.88
N LEU A 193 5.87 -19.53 8.00
CA LEU A 193 7.34 -19.58 7.97
C LEU A 193 7.91 -20.75 7.13
N PRO A 194 7.43 -22.01 7.26
CA PRO A 194 7.86 -23.09 6.38
C PRO A 194 7.57 -22.85 4.89
N LEU A 195 6.45 -22.18 4.58
CA LEU A 195 6.04 -21.87 3.20
C LEU A 195 6.98 -20.83 2.58
N LEU A 196 7.29 -19.75 3.31
CA LEU A 196 8.32 -18.78 2.89
C LEU A 196 9.67 -19.47 2.70
N GLY A 197 10.07 -20.34 3.63
CA GLY A 197 11.31 -21.11 3.52
C GLY A 197 11.32 -22.19 2.43
N ALA A 198 10.21 -22.44 1.73
CA ALA A 198 10.13 -23.33 0.57
C ALA A 198 10.28 -22.58 -0.76
N ILE A 199 9.98 -21.27 -0.77
CA ILE A 199 10.13 -20.42 -1.95
C ILE A 199 11.61 -20.07 -2.13
N ARG A 200 12.29 -20.76 -3.06
CA ARG A 200 13.72 -20.52 -3.37
C ARG A 200 13.91 -19.28 -4.25
N HIS A 201 13.55 -18.12 -3.72
CA HIS A 201 13.60 -16.84 -4.44
C HIS A 201 14.03 -15.69 -3.51
N PRO A 202 14.73 -14.65 -4.01
CA PRO A 202 15.11 -13.48 -3.21
C PRO A 202 13.94 -12.78 -2.50
N PHE A 203 12.75 -12.78 -3.08
CA PHE A 203 11.55 -12.23 -2.43
C PHE A 203 11.22 -12.91 -1.10
N ALA A 204 11.35 -14.23 -1.00
CA ALA A 204 11.11 -14.94 0.24
C ALA A 204 12.19 -14.67 1.29
N LEU A 205 13.44 -14.51 0.85
CA LEU A 205 14.53 -14.11 1.73
C LEU A 205 14.31 -12.69 2.28
N ALA A 206 13.91 -11.74 1.42
CA ALA A 206 13.58 -10.37 1.82
C ALA A 206 12.37 -10.33 2.79
N ALA A 207 11.32 -11.11 2.51
CA ALA A 207 10.17 -11.25 3.41
C ALA A 207 10.57 -11.76 4.79
N LEU A 208 11.42 -12.79 4.87
CA LEU A 208 11.91 -13.31 6.15
C LEU A 208 12.80 -12.30 6.88
N HIS A 209 13.60 -11.53 6.15
CA HIS A 209 14.37 -10.44 6.74
C HIS A 209 13.46 -9.34 7.30
N THR A 210 12.38 -8.96 6.63
CA THR A 210 11.41 -8.03 7.22
C THR A 210 10.75 -8.62 8.47
N LEU A 211 10.32 -9.89 8.42
CA LEU A 211 9.66 -10.56 9.55
C LEU A 211 10.55 -10.64 10.79
N ILE A 212 11.87 -10.78 10.67
CA ILE A 212 12.73 -10.90 11.86
C ILE A 212 12.68 -9.64 12.75
N HIS A 213 12.40 -8.49 12.13
CA HIS A 213 12.29 -7.20 12.82
C HIS A 213 10.88 -6.98 13.35
N LEU A 214 9.85 -7.32 12.57
CA LEU A 214 8.45 -7.04 12.92
C LEU A 214 7.78 -8.09 13.80
N ALA A 215 8.19 -9.35 13.72
CA ALA A 215 7.59 -10.44 14.47
C ALA A 215 8.00 -10.43 15.96
N ASP A 216 7.20 -11.10 16.77
CA ASP A 216 7.48 -11.33 18.19
C ASP A 216 8.91 -11.91 18.40
N PRO A 217 9.67 -11.40 19.41
CA PRO A 217 11.03 -11.85 19.67
C PRO A 217 11.21 -13.36 19.85
N HIS A 218 10.21 -14.08 20.36
CA HIS A 218 10.24 -15.54 20.55
C HIS A 218 10.22 -16.30 19.22
N SER A 219 9.73 -15.68 18.14
CA SER A 219 9.67 -16.28 16.80
C SER A 219 10.98 -16.11 16.01
N ARG A 220 11.89 -15.24 16.45
CA ARG A 220 13.18 -14.96 15.77
C ARG A 220 14.00 -16.21 15.46
N PRO A 221 14.15 -17.21 16.36
CA PRO A 221 14.91 -18.42 16.05
C PRO A 221 14.31 -19.22 14.87
N ALA A 222 12.98 -19.27 14.77
CA ALA A 222 12.28 -19.95 13.68
C ALA A 222 12.49 -19.21 12.35
N ILE A 223 12.42 -17.87 12.36
CA ILE A 223 12.67 -17.03 11.18
C ILE A 223 14.12 -17.19 10.71
N LEU A 224 15.10 -17.05 11.62
CA LEU A 224 16.52 -17.23 11.33
C LEU A 224 16.83 -18.60 10.73
N ARG A 225 16.15 -19.66 11.20
CA ARG A 225 16.29 -20.99 10.62
C ARG A 225 15.87 -21.02 9.15
N GLN A 226 14.77 -20.36 8.78
CA GLN A 226 14.32 -20.29 7.38
C GLN A 226 15.26 -19.43 6.52
N ILE A 227 15.76 -18.31 7.04
CA ILE A 227 16.78 -17.47 6.38
C ILE A 227 18.02 -18.32 6.06
N ARG A 228 18.56 -19.04 7.05
CA ARG A 228 19.72 -19.94 6.86
C ARG A 228 19.43 -21.02 5.83
N LYS A 229 18.23 -21.61 5.85
CA LYS A 229 17.80 -22.62 4.89
C LYS A 229 17.83 -22.09 3.46
N LEU A 230 17.29 -20.90 3.19
CA LEU A 230 17.31 -20.29 1.86
C LEU A 230 18.74 -19.98 1.38
N ARG A 231 19.60 -19.49 2.28
CA ARG A 231 21.02 -19.24 1.96
C ARG A 231 21.79 -20.50 1.62
N LEU A 232 21.61 -21.57 2.40
CA LEU A 232 22.21 -22.87 2.12
C LEU A 232 21.68 -23.47 0.81
N ALA A 233 20.45 -23.11 0.41
CA ALA A 233 19.90 -23.46 -0.90
C ALA A 233 20.43 -22.57 -2.05
N GLY A 234 21.34 -21.64 -1.77
CA GLY A 234 21.98 -20.77 -2.76
C GLY A 234 21.12 -19.59 -3.20
N VAL A 235 20.06 -19.23 -2.46
CA VAL A 235 19.27 -18.03 -2.77
C VAL A 235 20.11 -16.79 -2.45
N PRO A 236 20.46 -15.95 -3.45
CA PRO A 236 21.28 -14.78 -3.22
C PRO A 236 20.48 -13.71 -2.47
N PRO A 237 21.12 -12.96 -1.55
CA PRO A 237 20.53 -11.72 -1.05
C PRO A 237 20.37 -10.72 -2.21
N ALA A 238 19.37 -9.86 -2.11
CA ALA A 238 19.28 -8.72 -3.01
C ALA A 238 20.47 -7.77 -2.79
N PRO A 239 20.97 -7.09 -3.83
CA PRO A 239 22.06 -6.13 -3.66
C PRO A 239 21.60 -5.01 -2.71
N PRO A 240 22.44 -4.60 -1.73
CA PRO A 240 22.03 -3.58 -0.77
C PRO A 240 21.72 -2.27 -1.51
N PRO A 241 20.56 -1.64 -1.26
CA PRO A 241 20.22 -0.38 -1.89
C PRO A 241 21.11 0.74 -1.36
N LEU A 242 21.23 1.83 -2.12
CA LEU A 242 21.72 3.08 -1.58
C LEU A 242 20.63 3.63 -0.66
N LEU A 243 20.85 3.50 0.64
CA LEU A 243 19.93 3.95 1.67
C LEU A 243 20.42 5.26 2.27
N ARG A 244 19.52 6.22 2.43
CA ARG A 244 19.72 7.44 3.21
C ARG A 244 18.66 7.51 4.29
N SER A 245 19.00 8.14 5.41
CA SER A 245 18.08 8.37 6.51
C SER A 245 18.05 9.84 6.90
N LEU A 246 16.86 10.40 7.07
CA LEU A 246 16.65 11.76 7.54
C LEU A 246 15.74 11.72 8.76
N TRP A 247 16.02 12.53 9.78
CA TRP A 247 15.27 12.50 11.03
C TRP A 247 14.91 13.91 11.52
N THR A 248 13.77 14.07 12.17
CA THR A 248 13.41 15.33 12.83
C THR A 248 13.61 15.22 14.34
N PRO A 249 13.89 16.33 15.05
CA PRO A 249 13.79 16.35 16.50
C PRO A 249 12.40 15.89 16.99
N THR A 250 12.35 15.27 18.16
CA THR A 250 11.11 14.86 18.83
C THR A 250 10.31 16.09 19.28
N SER A 251 9.05 16.23 18.88
CA SER A 251 8.14 17.32 19.28
C SER A 251 7.73 17.22 20.75
N ALA A 252 7.00 18.21 21.28
CA ALA A 252 6.46 18.15 22.64
C ALA A 252 5.40 17.05 22.85
N GLN A 253 4.84 16.50 21.78
CA GLN A 253 3.96 15.32 21.85
C GLN A 253 4.74 14.01 21.83
N GLY A 254 6.08 14.06 21.86
CA GLY A 254 6.90 12.86 21.78
C GLY A 254 7.04 12.33 20.35
N GLN A 255 6.63 13.09 19.32
CA GLN A 255 6.62 12.63 17.93
C GLN A 255 7.85 13.06 17.14
N SER A 256 8.41 12.19 16.30
CA SER A 256 9.45 12.53 15.33
C SER A 256 9.18 11.87 13.99
N LEU A 257 9.69 12.46 12.90
CA LEU A 257 9.66 11.85 11.57
C LEU A 257 11.01 11.21 11.28
N LEU A 258 10.96 10.01 10.73
CA LEU A 258 12.11 9.29 10.21
C LEU A 258 11.83 8.93 8.75
N TRP A 259 12.63 9.46 7.83
CA TRP A 259 12.53 9.16 6.42
C TRP A 259 13.67 8.22 6.02
N PHE A 260 13.33 7.22 5.22
CA PHE A 260 14.28 6.40 4.50
C PHE A 260 14.10 6.64 3.01
N ILE A 261 15.17 7.10 2.37
CA ILE A 261 15.21 7.25 0.92
C ILE A 261 16.07 6.11 0.40
N HIS A 262 15.46 5.20 -0.37
CA HIS A 262 16.19 4.12 -1.02
C HIS A 262 16.28 4.38 -2.52
N ARG A 263 17.41 4.01 -3.11
CA ARG A 263 17.65 4.14 -4.55
C ARG A 263 18.48 2.97 -5.07
N GLN A 264 18.12 2.46 -6.25
CA GLN A 264 19.03 1.61 -7.01
C GLN A 264 19.99 2.48 -7.84
N PRO A 265 21.28 2.11 -7.96
CA PRO A 265 22.29 2.96 -8.60
C PRO A 265 21.95 3.45 -10.01
N GLN A 266 21.11 2.72 -10.75
CA GLN A 266 20.74 3.02 -12.14
C GLN A 266 19.40 3.74 -12.28
N ASP A 267 18.64 3.89 -11.19
CA ASP A 267 17.28 4.44 -11.25
C ASP A 267 17.31 5.97 -11.19
N THR A 268 16.42 6.58 -11.98
CA THR A 268 16.10 8.02 -11.95
C THR A 268 15.03 8.36 -10.91
N GLN A 269 14.42 7.35 -10.31
CA GLN A 269 13.46 7.46 -9.22
C GLN A 269 14.09 6.88 -7.94
N ALA A 270 13.65 7.39 -6.81
CA ALA A 270 13.87 6.77 -5.51
C ALA A 270 12.54 6.22 -5.00
N GLY A 271 12.58 5.40 -3.96
CA GLY A 271 11.43 5.27 -3.08
C GLY A 271 11.70 5.92 -1.74
N LEU A 272 10.62 6.37 -1.13
CA LEU A 272 10.60 7.10 0.13
C LEU A 272 9.68 6.36 1.09
N LEU A 273 10.19 6.01 2.26
CA LEU A 273 9.41 5.50 3.39
C LEU A 273 9.49 6.52 4.51
N ILE A 274 8.34 7.00 4.97
CA ILE A 274 8.20 7.96 6.06
C ILE A 274 7.59 7.21 7.25
N CYS A 275 8.22 7.29 8.41
CA CYS A 275 7.69 6.76 9.66
C CYS A 275 7.48 7.90 10.65
N ILE A 276 6.31 7.93 11.29
CA ILE A 276 6.05 8.78 12.44
C ILE A 276 6.33 7.93 13.68
N LEU A 277 7.37 8.32 14.41
CA LEU A 277 7.79 7.69 15.65
C LEU A 277 7.22 8.49 16.83
N HIS A 278 6.81 7.79 17.88
CA HIS A 278 6.38 8.34 19.15
C HIS A 278 7.23 7.70 20.25
N ASP A 279 7.75 8.53 21.16
CA ASP A 279 8.64 8.12 22.25
C ASP A 279 8.13 7.02 23.19
N GLN A 280 6.80 6.81 23.27
CA GLN A 280 6.14 5.81 24.11
C GLN A 280 5.43 4.72 23.32
N LEU A 281 4.81 5.08 22.19
CA LEU A 281 4.00 4.16 21.39
C LEU A 281 4.80 3.46 20.27
N GLY A 282 6.03 3.90 20.01
CA GLY A 282 6.81 3.40 18.88
C GLY A 282 6.33 3.98 17.56
N ILE A 283 6.09 3.15 16.56
CA ILE A 283 5.66 3.63 15.23
C ILE A 283 4.14 3.79 15.23
N VAL A 284 3.65 5.01 15.07
CA VAL A 284 2.21 5.32 15.08
C VAL A 284 1.62 5.35 13.68
N GLN A 285 2.43 5.68 12.68
CA GLN A 285 2.01 5.74 11.28
C GLN A 285 3.23 5.59 10.36
N ALA A 286 2.99 5.04 9.17
CA ALA A 286 3.95 5.09 8.07
C ALA A 286 3.26 5.52 6.78
N ASP A 287 4.04 6.02 5.84
CA ASP A 287 3.65 6.25 4.46
C ASP A 287 4.80 5.85 3.55
N ALA A 288 4.50 5.41 2.33
CA ALA A 288 5.52 4.99 1.38
C ALA A 288 5.17 5.36 -0.06
N GLN A 289 6.14 5.97 -0.72
CA GLN A 289 6.09 6.30 -2.14
C GLN A 289 7.15 5.48 -2.88
N PRO A 290 6.77 4.43 -3.63
CA PRO A 290 7.72 3.53 -4.28
C PRO A 290 8.46 4.15 -5.46
N ALA A 291 7.94 5.25 -6.00
CA ALA A 291 8.50 5.94 -7.16
C ALA A 291 8.31 7.46 -7.02
N ILE A 292 9.33 8.12 -6.48
CA ILE A 292 9.42 9.58 -6.33
C ILE A 292 10.57 10.11 -7.21
N ASN A 293 10.37 11.27 -7.83
CA ASN A 293 11.42 11.94 -8.59
C ASN A 293 12.54 12.40 -7.64
N LEU A 294 13.81 12.15 -8.00
CA LEU A 294 14.95 12.58 -7.20
C LEU A 294 15.01 14.11 -7.01
N ASP A 295 14.49 14.88 -7.97
CA ASP A 295 14.50 16.35 -7.92
C ASP A 295 13.54 16.91 -6.85
N THR A 296 12.58 16.11 -6.36
CA THR A 296 11.67 16.50 -5.27
C THR A 296 12.21 16.12 -3.89
N LEU A 297 13.32 15.39 -3.83
CA LEU A 297 13.94 14.97 -2.58
C LEU A 297 15.08 15.92 -2.17
N PRO A 298 15.39 16.02 -0.87
CA PRO A 298 16.59 16.72 -0.42
C PRO A 298 17.84 16.10 -1.07
N PHE A 299 18.72 16.94 -1.60
CA PHE A 299 20.00 16.50 -2.17
C PHE A 299 20.81 15.70 -1.12
N PRO A 300 21.54 14.64 -1.52
CA PRO A 300 22.42 13.92 -0.62
C PRO A 300 23.44 14.84 0.06
N ALA A 301 23.55 14.73 1.38
CA ALA A 301 24.50 15.48 2.19
C ALA A 301 25.25 14.54 3.14
N ALA A 302 26.31 15.03 3.77
CA ALA A 302 27.02 14.27 4.80
C ALA A 302 26.16 14.13 6.07
N PRO A 303 26.32 13.03 6.85
CA PRO A 303 25.68 12.90 8.14
C PRO A 303 25.91 14.13 9.04
N GLY A 304 24.88 14.58 9.74
CA GLY A 304 24.87 15.81 10.54
C GLY A 304 24.42 17.07 9.79
N HIS A 305 24.24 17.01 8.47
CA HIS A 305 23.72 18.14 7.71
C HIS A 305 22.23 18.39 8.03
N LEU A 306 21.86 19.66 8.23
CA LEU A 306 20.48 20.08 8.49
C LEU A 306 19.82 20.56 7.19
N HIS A 307 18.81 19.82 6.74
CA HIS A 307 17.93 20.19 5.64
C HIS A 307 16.79 21.07 6.13
N HIS A 308 16.38 22.00 5.28
CA HIS A 308 15.27 22.92 5.49
C HIS A 308 14.25 22.73 4.38
N LEU A 309 13.17 22.02 4.67
CA LEU A 309 12.09 21.79 3.71
C LEU A 309 10.92 22.69 4.01
N ARG A 310 10.44 23.42 3.01
CA ARG A 310 9.22 24.21 3.17
C ARG A 310 8.04 23.33 2.77
N LEU A 311 7.10 23.16 3.67
CA LEU A 311 5.89 22.41 3.39
C LEU A 311 4.96 23.31 2.58
N SER A 312 4.47 22.81 1.43
CA SER A 312 3.45 23.47 0.62
C SER A 312 2.34 24.03 1.47
N ASP A 313 1.86 25.21 1.11
CA ASP A 313 0.73 25.86 1.76
C ASP A 313 0.95 26.26 3.23
N SER A 314 2.16 26.07 3.76
CA SER A 314 2.53 26.55 5.10
C SER A 314 3.71 27.53 5.06
N SER A 315 3.75 28.43 6.04
CA SER A 315 4.95 29.20 6.36
C SER A 315 5.98 28.37 7.15
N GLN A 316 5.71 27.09 7.39
CA GLN A 316 6.49 26.24 8.27
C GLN A 316 7.65 25.58 7.52
N ILE A 317 8.79 25.51 8.20
CA ILE A 317 10.00 24.85 7.74
C ILE A 317 10.16 23.56 8.54
N LEU A 318 10.12 22.43 7.85
CA LEU A 318 10.48 21.14 8.40
C LEU A 318 12.01 21.01 8.42
N HIS A 319 12.54 20.70 9.60
CA HIS A 319 13.96 20.53 9.85
C HIS A 319 14.29 19.04 9.90
N LEU A 320 15.10 18.57 8.95
CA LEU A 320 15.51 17.17 8.84
C LEU A 320 17.04 17.07 8.90
N ILE A 321 17.57 16.29 9.84
CA ILE A 321 19.01 16.01 9.89
C ILE A 321 19.33 14.75 9.09
N GLU A 322 20.36 14.81 8.25
CA GLU A 322 20.90 13.62 7.58
C GLU A 322 21.60 12.74 8.63
N LEU A 323 21.17 11.49 8.75
CA LEU A 323 21.76 10.49 9.63
C LEU A 323 22.55 9.48 8.82
N HIS A 324 23.50 8.81 9.48
CA HIS A 324 24.03 7.58 8.91
C HIS A 324 22.91 6.52 8.83
N PRO A 325 22.76 5.74 7.73
CA PRO A 325 21.66 4.80 7.58
C PRO A 325 21.49 3.82 8.75
N ALA A 326 22.61 3.36 9.32
CA ALA A 326 22.60 2.52 10.51
C ALA A 326 21.95 3.19 11.73
N GLN A 327 22.21 4.48 11.97
CA GLN A 327 21.57 5.24 13.06
C GLN A 327 20.07 5.37 12.85
N GLY A 328 19.64 5.61 11.60
CA GLY A 328 18.22 5.59 11.25
C GLY A 328 17.57 4.23 11.54
N LEU A 329 18.23 3.13 11.18
CA LEU A 329 17.75 1.77 11.46
C LEU A 329 17.74 1.44 12.97
N GLU A 330 18.68 1.98 13.76
CA GLU A 330 18.66 1.87 15.21
C GLU A 330 17.44 2.59 15.82
N LEU A 331 17.15 3.82 15.39
CA LEU A 331 15.95 4.56 15.80
C LEU A 331 14.68 3.78 15.45
N LEU A 332 14.62 3.24 14.23
CA LEU A 332 13.50 2.42 13.79
C LEU A 332 13.37 1.15 14.63
N ALA A 333 14.46 0.44 14.91
CA ALA A 333 14.44 -0.77 15.72
C ALA A 333 13.97 -0.50 17.16
N ALA A 334 14.37 0.63 17.74
CA ALA A 334 13.87 1.07 19.05
C ALA A 334 12.36 1.34 19.00
N ALA A 335 11.88 2.05 17.97
CA ALA A 335 10.47 2.33 17.78
C ALA A 335 9.64 1.05 17.52
N ILE A 336 10.16 0.08 16.77
CA ILE A 336 9.52 -1.23 16.60
C ILE A 336 9.41 -1.95 17.96
N GLY A 337 10.46 -1.91 18.78
CA GLY A 337 10.42 -2.50 20.13
C GLY A 337 9.35 -1.87 21.03
N GLN A 338 9.21 -0.54 20.98
CA GLN A 338 8.15 0.18 21.69
C GLN A 338 6.75 -0.16 21.16
N MET A 339 6.57 -0.21 19.85
CA MET A 339 5.33 -0.59 19.18
C MET A 339 4.89 -2.00 19.59
N GLN A 340 5.82 -2.96 19.61
CA GLN A 340 5.57 -4.33 20.06
C GLN A 340 5.20 -4.38 21.54
N ALA A 341 5.91 -3.63 22.40
CA ALA A 341 5.61 -3.56 23.82
C ALA A 341 4.24 -2.92 24.11
N ALA A 342 3.78 -2.00 23.25
CA ALA A 342 2.47 -1.37 23.29
C ALA A 342 1.38 -2.18 22.57
N GLU A 343 1.69 -3.39 22.10
CA GLU A 343 0.80 -4.28 21.34
C GLU A 343 0.13 -3.60 20.13
N GLN A 344 0.82 -2.65 19.51
CA GLN A 344 0.34 -1.95 18.32
C GLN A 344 0.61 -2.77 17.06
N PRO A 345 -0.31 -2.81 16.10
CA PRO A 345 -0.06 -3.46 14.81
C PRO A 345 1.01 -2.68 14.04
N ALA A 346 1.87 -3.40 13.32
CA ALA A 346 2.84 -2.78 12.42
C ALA A 346 2.13 -2.08 11.25
N PRO A 347 2.52 -0.85 10.88
CA PRO A 347 1.96 -0.18 9.70
C PRO A 347 2.19 -0.99 8.42
N GLY A 348 1.19 -1.02 7.54
CA GLY A 348 1.21 -1.80 6.30
C GLY A 348 2.37 -1.45 5.37
N GLU A 349 2.71 -0.17 5.31
CA GLU A 349 3.84 0.36 4.54
C GLU A 349 5.16 -0.21 5.07
N LEU A 350 5.34 -0.24 6.39
CA LEU A 350 6.56 -0.82 6.97
C LEU A 350 6.66 -2.32 6.70
N ILE A 351 5.54 -3.04 6.68
CA ILE A 351 5.49 -4.47 6.35
C ILE A 351 5.97 -4.70 4.91
N LEU A 352 5.40 -4.01 3.93
CA LEU A 352 5.71 -4.28 2.51
C LEU A 352 7.03 -3.64 2.04
N PHE A 353 7.39 -2.49 2.60
CA PHE A 353 8.56 -1.71 2.22
C PHE A 353 9.74 -1.91 3.17
N GLY A 354 9.61 -2.73 4.21
CA GLY A 354 10.72 -3.16 5.07
C GLY A 354 11.86 -3.83 4.29
N ARG A 355 11.54 -4.42 3.13
CA ARG A 355 12.56 -4.92 2.19
C ARG A 355 13.47 -3.82 1.66
N TRP A 356 13.16 -2.53 1.75
CA TRP A 356 14.11 -1.48 1.38
C TRP A 356 15.17 -1.25 2.46
N LEU A 357 14.87 -1.66 3.69
CA LEU A 357 15.67 -1.39 4.88
C LEU A 357 16.57 -2.58 5.23
N TRP A 358 16.03 -3.80 5.12
CA TRP A 358 16.62 -5.01 5.70
C TRP A 358 17.05 -6.05 4.65
N GLN A 359 17.70 -5.64 3.56
CA GLN A 359 18.14 -6.60 2.52
C GLN A 359 19.42 -7.38 2.83
N SER A 360 20.20 -6.90 3.80
CA SER A 360 21.49 -7.49 4.17
C SER A 360 21.50 -7.86 5.64
N ASP A 361 22.38 -8.80 6.00
CA ASP A 361 22.47 -9.36 7.35
C ASP A 361 22.77 -8.36 8.45
N ASP A 362 23.37 -7.20 8.13
CA ASP A 362 23.79 -6.27 9.17
C ASP A 362 24.19 -4.89 8.61
N PRO A 363 23.25 -4.03 8.18
CA PRO A 363 23.56 -2.63 7.90
C PRO A 363 23.96 -1.85 9.17
N ALA A 364 23.64 -2.37 10.36
CA ALA A 364 23.84 -1.70 11.65
C ALA A 364 25.27 -1.85 12.23
N ARG A 365 26.14 -2.65 11.58
CA ARG A 365 27.51 -2.91 12.07
C ARG A 365 28.59 -2.01 11.47
N ASP A 366 28.23 -0.85 10.95
CA ASP A 366 29.23 0.12 10.52
C ASP A 366 29.79 0.89 11.74
N PRO A 367 31.07 0.69 12.12
CA PRO A 367 31.67 1.46 13.22
C PRO A 367 31.72 2.98 12.94
N ALA A 368 31.58 3.42 11.69
CA ALA A 368 31.45 4.83 11.34
C ALA A 368 30.07 5.41 11.71
N ALA A 369 29.10 4.58 12.10
CA ALA A 369 27.77 4.98 12.50
C ALA A 369 27.63 5.40 13.98
N ALA A 370 28.73 5.52 14.72
CA ALA A 370 28.67 5.93 16.13
C ALA A 370 27.93 7.26 16.28
N TRP A 371 27.01 7.32 17.24
CA TRP A 371 26.39 8.58 17.64
C TRP A 371 27.47 9.56 18.10
N PRO A 372 27.36 10.85 17.76
CA PRO A 372 28.29 11.84 18.28
C PRO A 372 28.19 11.90 19.81
N ASP A 373 29.32 12.13 20.47
CA ASP A 373 29.34 12.33 21.91
C ASP A 373 28.39 13.47 22.29
N LEU A 374 27.50 13.21 23.25
CA LEU A 374 26.60 14.24 23.75
C LEU A 374 27.44 15.36 24.40
N PRO A 375 27.17 16.64 24.08
CA PRO A 375 27.82 17.72 24.80
C PRO A 375 27.47 17.62 26.30
N PRO A 376 28.34 18.12 27.20
CA PRO A 376 28.04 18.14 28.62
C PRO A 376 26.71 18.88 28.85
N PRO A 377 25.91 18.45 29.85
CA PRO A 377 24.61 19.04 30.14
C PRO A 377 24.78 20.55 30.31
N ALA A 378 23.94 21.32 29.60
CA ALA A 378 24.07 22.76 29.56
C ALA A 378 23.84 23.36 30.96
N ALA A 379 24.58 24.42 31.29
CA ALA A 379 24.43 25.13 32.57
C ALA A 379 22.98 25.60 32.79
N GLU A 380 22.55 25.65 34.06
CA GLU A 380 21.24 26.19 34.44
C GLU A 380 21.00 27.56 33.77
N GLY A 381 19.92 27.68 32.99
CA GLY A 381 19.58 28.87 32.20
C GLY A 381 19.84 28.77 30.69
N ALA A 382 20.53 27.75 30.20
CA ALA A 382 20.68 27.49 28.75
C ALA A 382 19.39 26.93 28.10
N PHE A 383 18.50 26.35 28.91
CA PHE A 383 17.25 25.75 28.46
C PHE A 383 16.30 26.74 27.75
N SER A 384 16.23 27.98 28.24
CA SER A 384 15.40 29.02 27.61
C SER A 384 15.93 29.43 26.24
N LYS A 385 17.25 29.43 26.04
CA LYS A 385 17.88 29.69 24.74
C LYS A 385 17.67 28.54 23.75
N LEU A 386 17.63 27.31 24.26
CA LEU A 386 17.32 26.11 23.47
C LEU A 386 15.89 26.13 22.93
N LEU A 387 14.90 26.47 23.76
CA LEU A 387 13.50 26.61 23.31
C LEU A 387 13.27 27.77 22.34
N GLN A 388 14.15 28.77 22.33
CA GLN A 388 14.14 29.86 21.36
C GLN A 388 14.85 29.51 20.04
N HIS A 389 15.51 28.35 19.97
CA HIS A 389 16.21 27.93 18.77
C HIS A 389 15.20 27.51 17.69
N PRO A 390 15.37 27.90 16.41
CA PRO A 390 14.41 27.58 15.34
C PRO A 390 14.13 26.08 15.18
N ALA A 391 15.10 25.20 15.48
CA ALA A 391 14.91 23.75 15.45
C ALA A 391 13.89 23.24 16.50
N PHE A 392 13.58 24.03 17.52
CA PHE A 392 12.58 23.77 18.54
C PHE A 392 11.27 24.53 18.27
N ALA A 393 11.14 25.21 17.12
CA ALA A 393 9.90 25.90 16.77
C ALA A 393 8.70 24.95 16.69
N SER A 394 8.92 23.69 16.31
CA SER A 394 7.92 22.61 16.32
C SER A 394 7.73 21.94 17.68
N TRP A 395 8.49 22.30 18.72
CA TRP A 395 8.22 21.82 20.09
C TRP A 395 7.05 22.57 20.72
N ALA A 396 6.81 23.81 20.32
CA ALA A 396 5.70 24.57 20.88
C ALA A 396 4.35 24.12 20.32
N TRP A 397 4.31 23.54 19.11
CA TRP A 397 3.11 23.39 18.28
C TRP A 397 2.96 21.96 17.75
N ASP A 398 1.73 21.56 17.42
CA ASP A 398 1.45 20.30 16.71
C ASP A 398 2.33 20.22 15.46
N LEU A 399 2.92 19.04 15.18
CA LEU A 399 3.45 18.78 13.84
C LEU A 399 2.31 19.08 12.86
N PRO A 400 2.52 19.94 11.85
CA PRO A 400 1.44 20.36 10.95
C PRO A 400 0.76 19.13 10.40
N ASP A 401 -0.58 19.08 10.52
CA ASP A 401 -1.45 17.94 10.26
C ASP A 401 -0.84 17.03 9.17
N ILE A 402 -0.03 16.04 9.59
CA ILE A 402 0.85 15.30 8.69
C ILE A 402 0.00 14.50 7.69
N ALA A 403 -1.26 14.25 8.05
CA ALA A 403 -2.30 13.76 7.15
C ALA A 403 -2.41 14.58 5.86
N LEU A 404 -2.11 15.87 5.84
CA LEU A 404 -2.09 16.71 4.63
C LEU A 404 -0.83 16.49 3.78
N LEU A 405 0.33 16.26 4.42
CA LEU A 405 1.57 15.84 3.75
C LEU A 405 1.48 14.44 3.13
N LEU A 406 0.74 13.54 3.78
CA LEU A 406 0.56 12.15 3.35
C LEU A 406 -0.61 11.99 2.38
N ARG A 407 -1.64 12.86 2.42
CA ARG A 407 -2.77 12.84 1.45
C ARG A 407 -2.41 13.49 0.12
N GLN A 408 -1.53 14.50 0.13
CA GLN A 408 -1.00 15.07 -1.11
C GLN A 408 0.03 14.08 -1.68
N HIS A 409 -0.40 13.25 -2.63
CA HIS A 409 0.42 12.25 -3.34
C HIS A 409 1.57 12.86 -4.18
N ASP A 410 1.96 14.10 -3.91
CA ASP A 410 2.96 14.83 -4.65
C ASP A 410 3.98 15.48 -3.70
N PRO A 411 5.16 14.89 -3.50
CA PRO A 411 6.25 15.46 -2.72
C PRO A 411 6.81 16.75 -3.35
N ALA A 412 6.46 17.09 -4.60
CA ALA A 412 6.77 18.39 -5.20
C ALA A 412 6.07 19.57 -4.49
N THR A 413 5.09 19.28 -3.64
CA THR A 413 4.47 20.28 -2.77
C THR A 413 5.43 20.70 -1.64
N ALA A 414 6.41 19.89 -1.24
CA ALA A 414 7.50 20.37 -0.39
C ALA A 414 8.53 21.18 -1.20
N LEU A 415 8.22 22.44 -1.55
CA LEU A 415 9.13 23.29 -2.31
C LEU A 415 10.44 23.52 -1.54
N ILE A 416 11.55 23.14 -2.16
CA ILE A 416 12.91 23.41 -1.68
C ILE A 416 13.11 24.93 -1.68
N ALA A 417 13.27 25.53 -0.50
CA ALA A 417 13.81 26.87 -0.41
C ALA A 417 15.30 26.78 -0.76
N ALA A 418 15.62 27.08 -2.03
CA ALA A 418 17.00 27.14 -2.50
C ALA A 418 17.85 28.02 -1.57
N SER A 419 18.89 27.43 -0.98
CA SER A 419 19.97 28.17 -0.30
C SER A 419 20.76 29.03 -1.31
N PRO A 420 21.53 30.04 -0.87
CA PRO A 420 21.70 31.32 -1.55
C PRO A 420 22.67 31.26 -2.75
N ALA A 421 22.19 30.78 -3.90
CA ALA A 421 22.92 30.87 -5.17
C ALA A 421 22.44 32.00 -6.10
N HIS A 422 21.45 32.79 -5.69
CA HIS A 422 21.06 34.01 -6.40
C HIS A 422 21.30 35.26 -5.56
N ARG A 423 22.59 35.57 -5.34
CA ARG A 423 22.98 36.99 -5.28
C ARG A 423 22.86 37.51 -6.71
N GLN A 424 21.80 38.26 -6.99
CA GLN A 424 21.90 39.29 -8.01
C GLN A 424 23.10 40.18 -7.66
N PRO A 425 24.01 40.49 -8.59
CA PRO A 425 24.95 41.57 -8.38
C PRO A 425 24.12 42.86 -8.27
N GLN A 426 24.00 43.38 -7.05
CA GLN A 426 23.71 44.79 -6.84
C GLN A 426 24.90 45.57 -7.36
N ASP A 427 24.77 46.17 -8.54
CA ASP A 427 25.66 47.24 -8.95
C ASP A 427 25.41 48.44 -8.06
N THR A 428 26.46 48.76 -7.32
CA THR A 428 26.64 49.94 -6.50
C THR A 428 26.53 51.22 -7.32
N GLN A 429 25.93 52.21 -6.68
CA GLN A 429 25.69 53.59 -7.10
C GLN A 429 26.87 54.38 -7.69
N ALA A 430 26.46 55.43 -8.41
CA ALA A 430 26.99 56.79 -8.44
C ALA A 430 28.02 57.16 -9.53
N GLY A 431 27.54 58.02 -10.43
CA GLY A 431 28.32 58.77 -11.41
C GLY A 431 27.48 59.86 -12.08
N LEU A 432 26.87 60.74 -11.27
CA LEU A 432 26.60 62.19 -11.44
C LEU A 432 25.45 62.66 -10.56
#